data_AF-A0AA42FS52-F1
#
_entry.id   AF-A0AA42FS52-F1
#
_cell.length_a   1.000
_cell.length_b   1.000
_cell.length_c   1.000
_cell.angle_alpha   90.00
_cell.angle_beta   90.00
_cell.angle_gamma   90.00
#
_symmetry.space_group_name_H-M   'P 1'
#
loop_
_entity.id
_entity.type
_entity.pdbx_description
1 polymer ?
#
loop_
_entity_poly.entity_id
_entity_poly.type
_entity_poly.pdbx_seq_one_letter_code
_entity_poly.pdbx_strand_id
1 'polypeptide(L)'
;MITKIYAVPEIKINLFEKLYHWTSIKSAISILESENIYSNKDVGRHANFHIKDKIEDYETNAQIRLIFKFKGIHKLAFGNTFDQPLPPPEFENSIFHLITSDEVKYDPNNISTFSTLNHWQSVVYPNTRGLIFQGVDWNPSPTVVRNKDWYLHPIYNLDTEPKKPSILNRKAHKQYKIDIEIYRLREKIMLLESNAKDKEFTVIPPNSNEL
;
A
#
# COMPACT_ATOMS: atom_id res chain seq x y z
N MET A 1 -22.43 0.82 -5.47
CA MET A 1 -22.35 1.01 -6.93
C MET A 1 -21.65 2.33 -7.20
N ILE A 2 -20.73 2.38 -8.17
CA ILE A 2 -20.20 3.64 -8.70
C ILE A 2 -21.37 4.41 -9.31
N THR A 3 -21.59 5.64 -8.87
CA THR A 3 -22.67 6.48 -9.39
C THR A 3 -22.19 7.41 -10.49
N LYS A 4 -20.98 7.95 -10.36
CA LYS A 4 -20.31 8.76 -11.39
C LYS A 4 -18.79 8.67 -11.35
N ILE A 5 -18.19 8.91 -12.51
CA ILE A 5 -16.75 8.95 -12.73
C ILE A 5 -16.39 10.27 -13.42
N TYR A 6 -15.37 10.95 -12.92
CA TYR A 6 -14.82 12.16 -13.50
C TYR A 6 -13.32 12.04 -13.72
N ALA A 7 -12.79 12.80 -14.67
CA ALA A 7 -11.35 13.02 -14.73
C ALA A 7 -10.87 13.78 -13.49
N VAL A 8 -9.68 13.45 -13.00
CA VAL A 8 -9.01 14.31 -12.03
C VAL A 8 -8.62 15.63 -12.70
N PRO A 9 -8.97 16.80 -12.14
CA PRO A 9 -8.52 18.08 -12.67
C PRO A 9 -6.98 18.17 -12.72
N GLU A 10 -6.41 18.65 -13.82
CA GLU A 10 -4.94 18.70 -14.02
C GLU A 10 -4.22 19.40 -12.86
N ILE A 11 -4.79 20.49 -12.37
CA ILE A 11 -4.25 21.28 -11.24
C ILE A 11 -4.19 20.51 -9.90
N LYS A 12 -4.80 19.32 -9.83
CA LYS A 12 -4.83 18.43 -8.66
C LYS A 12 -4.14 17.08 -8.92
N ILE A 13 -3.61 16.83 -10.12
CA ILE A 13 -3.01 15.54 -10.46
C ILE A 13 -1.82 15.20 -9.56
N ASN A 14 -1.08 16.22 -9.10
CA ASN A 14 0.04 16.09 -8.19
C ASN A 14 -0.33 15.46 -6.84
N LEU A 15 -1.59 15.58 -6.40
CA LEU A 15 -2.06 14.91 -5.18
C LEU A 15 -2.05 13.38 -5.30
N PHE A 16 -2.05 12.87 -6.53
CA PHE A 16 -2.09 11.45 -6.86
C PHE A 16 -0.76 10.94 -7.43
N GLU A 17 0.29 11.76 -7.40
CA GLU A 17 1.61 11.40 -7.94
C GLU A 17 2.20 10.17 -7.26
N LYS A 18 1.95 10.04 -5.94
CA LYS A 18 2.39 8.91 -5.13
C LYS A 18 1.21 8.10 -4.64
N LEU A 19 1.34 6.79 -4.79
CA LEU A 19 0.41 5.79 -4.31
C LEU A 19 1.12 4.90 -3.30
N TYR A 20 0.54 4.78 -2.12
CA TYR A 20 1.07 4.02 -1.01
C TYR A 20 0.24 2.75 -0.82
N HIS A 21 0.89 1.59 -0.92
CA HIS A 21 0.29 0.30 -0.60
C HIS A 21 0.84 -0.20 0.73
N TRP A 22 0.03 -0.10 1.78
CA TRP A 22 0.37 -0.59 3.12
C TRP A 22 0.17 -2.09 3.20
N THR A 23 1.18 -2.82 3.67
CA THR A 23 1.14 -4.29 3.69
C THR A 23 2.04 -4.89 4.78
N SER A 24 2.07 -6.22 4.86
CA SER A 24 2.98 -6.96 5.73
C SER A 24 4.36 -7.16 5.08
N ILE A 25 5.41 -7.40 5.87
CA ILE A 25 6.75 -7.70 5.33
C ILE A 25 6.73 -8.89 4.36
N LYS A 26 5.99 -9.95 4.70
CA LYS A 26 5.90 -11.15 3.86
C LYS A 26 5.20 -10.87 2.53
N SER A 27 4.12 -10.09 2.57
CA SER A 27 3.40 -9.67 1.37
C SER A 27 4.27 -8.75 0.50
N ALA A 28 5.00 -7.80 1.10
CA ALA A 28 5.93 -6.94 0.36
C ALA A 28 7.00 -7.74 -0.39
N ILE A 29 7.61 -8.74 0.26
CA ILE A 29 8.56 -9.64 -0.40
C ILE A 29 7.90 -10.36 -1.58
N SER A 30 6.72 -10.96 -1.39
CA SER A 30 5.98 -11.63 -2.45
C SER A 30 5.70 -10.71 -3.64
N ILE A 31 5.29 -9.46 -3.36
CA ILE A 31 4.98 -8.46 -4.39
C ILE A 31 6.24 -8.08 -5.16
N LEU A 32 7.34 -7.80 -4.45
CA LEU A 32 8.61 -7.40 -5.07
C LEU A 32 9.26 -8.55 -5.87
N GLU A 33 9.13 -9.80 -5.43
CA GLU A 33 9.66 -10.96 -6.14
C GLU A 33 8.87 -11.30 -7.40
N SER A 34 7.55 -11.13 -7.35
CA SER A 34 6.64 -11.45 -8.47
C SER A 34 6.40 -10.29 -9.42
N GLU A 35 6.79 -9.06 -9.02
CA GLU A 35 6.45 -7.82 -9.71
C GLU A 35 4.93 -7.68 -9.94
N ASN A 36 4.14 -8.22 -8.99
CA ASN A 36 2.68 -8.24 -9.00
C ASN A 36 2.11 -7.78 -7.64
N ILE A 37 1.17 -6.85 -7.67
CA ILE A 37 0.59 -6.24 -6.45
C ILE A 37 -0.26 -7.23 -5.65
N TYR A 38 -0.86 -8.23 -6.29
CA TYR A 38 -1.62 -9.23 -5.55
C TYR A 38 -0.68 -10.23 -4.87
N SER A 39 -0.86 -10.37 -3.57
CA SER A 39 -0.29 -11.51 -2.86
C SER A 39 -1.08 -12.79 -3.18
N ASN A 40 -0.47 -13.96 -3.03
CA ASN A 40 -1.09 -15.27 -3.27
C ASN A 40 -2.36 -15.56 -2.42
N LYS A 41 -2.79 -14.63 -1.57
CA LYS A 41 -3.97 -14.75 -0.68
C LYS A 41 -5.08 -13.76 -0.97
N ASP A 42 -4.83 -12.77 -1.83
CA ASP A 42 -5.84 -11.77 -2.17
C ASP A 42 -6.78 -12.33 -3.24
N VAL A 43 -8.09 -12.26 -2.99
CA VAL A 43 -9.16 -12.70 -3.89
C VAL A 43 -9.34 -11.79 -5.13
N GLY A 44 -8.29 -11.09 -5.54
CA GLY A 44 -8.12 -10.60 -6.91
C GLY A 44 -9.06 -9.50 -7.40
N ARG A 45 -9.92 -8.89 -6.58
CA ARG A 45 -10.90 -7.89 -7.08
C ARG A 45 -10.26 -6.56 -7.47
N HIS A 46 -9.45 -6.01 -6.57
CA HIS A 46 -8.69 -4.78 -6.78
C HIS A 46 -7.60 -4.65 -5.73
N ALA A 47 -6.55 -3.89 -6.03
CA ALA A 47 -5.55 -3.48 -5.06
C ALA A 47 -5.88 -2.07 -4.54
N ASN A 48 -5.78 -1.91 -3.22
CA ASN A 48 -6.04 -0.64 -2.55
C ASN A 48 -4.72 0.13 -2.33
N PHE A 49 -4.77 1.41 -2.62
CA PHE A 49 -3.69 2.37 -2.45
C PHE A 49 -4.19 3.61 -1.72
N HIS A 50 -3.28 4.31 -1.07
CA HIS A 50 -3.54 5.59 -0.45
C HIS A 50 -2.71 6.68 -1.12
N ILE A 51 -3.22 7.90 -1.11
CA ILE A 51 -2.52 9.07 -1.68
C ILE A 51 -1.84 9.90 -0.60
N LYS A 52 -2.25 9.68 0.66
CA LYS A 52 -1.71 10.35 1.84
C LYS A 52 -0.61 9.49 2.45
N ASP A 53 0.46 10.16 2.83
CA ASP A 53 1.65 9.52 3.41
C ASP A 53 1.37 8.94 4.80
N LYS A 54 0.48 9.58 5.56
CA LYS A 54 0.04 9.12 6.89
C LYS A 54 -1.46 8.88 6.88
N ILE A 55 -1.87 7.78 7.51
CA ILE A 55 -3.27 7.47 7.77
C ILE A 55 -3.38 7.23 9.26
N GLU A 56 -4.17 8.06 9.94
CA GLU A 56 -4.27 8.06 11.41
C GLU A 56 -5.02 6.83 11.94
N ASP A 57 -5.83 6.19 11.09
CA ASP A 57 -6.78 5.14 11.49
C ASP A 57 -6.41 3.70 11.08
N TYR A 58 -5.31 3.48 10.34
CA TYR A 58 -4.99 2.10 9.93
C TYR A 58 -4.33 1.30 11.05
N GLU A 59 -4.91 0.11 11.23
CA GLU A 59 -4.60 -0.90 12.22
C GLU A 59 -3.11 -1.24 12.32
N THR A 60 -2.71 -1.54 13.55
CA THR A 60 -1.39 -1.88 14.10
C THR A 60 -0.56 -2.95 13.37
N ASN A 61 -1.02 -3.49 12.24
CA ASN A 61 -0.45 -4.68 11.59
C ASN A 61 0.30 -4.38 10.28
N ALA A 62 0.10 -3.22 9.65
CA ALA A 62 0.87 -2.83 8.47
C ALA A 62 2.28 -2.37 8.88
N GLN A 63 3.28 -3.15 8.46
CA GLN A 63 4.68 -2.97 8.88
C GLN A 63 5.48 -2.13 7.88
N ILE A 64 5.02 -2.07 6.64
CA ILE A 64 5.76 -1.49 5.53
C ILE A 64 4.81 -0.89 4.50
N ARG A 65 5.23 0.19 3.85
CA ARG A 65 4.56 0.76 2.69
C ARG A 65 5.41 0.59 1.45
N LEU A 66 4.77 0.14 0.38
CA LEU A 66 5.34 0.17 -0.96
C LEU A 66 4.86 1.45 -1.66
N ILE A 67 5.77 2.16 -2.29
CA ILE A 67 5.52 3.45 -2.94
C ILE A 67 5.50 3.23 -4.45
N PHE A 68 4.47 3.73 -5.11
CA PHE A 68 4.32 3.64 -6.56
C PHE A 68 3.96 5.00 -7.16
N LYS A 69 4.25 5.13 -8.45
CA LYS A 69 3.72 6.16 -9.34
C LYS A 69 2.83 5.50 -10.37
N PHE A 70 1.77 6.16 -10.80
CA PHE A 70 0.93 5.66 -11.89
C PHE A 70 1.12 6.51 -13.15
N LYS A 71 1.33 5.86 -14.29
CA LYS A 71 1.46 6.51 -15.61
C LYS A 71 0.16 6.47 -16.43
N GLY A 72 -0.89 5.82 -15.94
CA GLY A 72 -2.19 5.76 -16.60
C GLY A 72 -3.10 6.93 -16.26
N ILE A 73 -4.41 6.73 -16.43
CA ILE A 73 -5.39 7.79 -16.25
C ILE A 73 -5.93 7.79 -14.81
N HIS A 74 -5.90 8.95 -14.17
CA HIS A 74 -6.47 9.13 -12.84
C HIS A 74 -7.93 9.57 -12.94
N LYS A 75 -8.81 8.86 -12.22
CA LYS A 75 -10.25 9.11 -12.20
C LYS A 75 -10.74 9.33 -10.77
N LEU A 76 -11.67 10.25 -10.59
CA LEU A 76 -12.46 10.34 -9.35
C LEU A 76 -13.69 9.45 -9.52
N ALA A 77 -13.94 8.58 -8.55
CA ALA A 77 -15.13 7.73 -8.51
C ALA A 77 -15.96 8.05 -7.26
N PHE A 78 -17.24 8.33 -7.47
CA PHE A 78 -18.21 8.62 -6.41
C PHE A 78 -19.11 7.40 -6.18
N GLY A 79 -19.43 7.12 -4.91
CA GLY A 79 -20.25 5.98 -4.50
C GLY A 79 -19.46 4.83 -3.86
N ASN A 80 -20.12 3.70 -3.62
CA ASN A 80 -19.51 2.52 -3.00
C ASN A 80 -18.98 1.55 -4.07
N THR A 81 -17.68 1.28 -4.09
CA THR A 81 -17.02 0.46 -5.11
C THR A 81 -16.47 -0.87 -4.58
N PHE A 82 -16.59 -1.14 -3.27
CA PHE A 82 -15.99 -2.31 -2.60
C PHE A 82 -16.39 -3.66 -3.21
N ASP A 83 -17.56 -3.73 -3.83
CA ASP A 83 -18.11 -4.99 -4.34
C ASP A 83 -18.00 -5.16 -5.85
N GLN A 84 -17.42 -4.20 -6.58
CA GLN A 84 -17.28 -4.33 -8.04
C GLN A 84 -15.99 -5.06 -8.38
N PRO A 85 -16.06 -6.24 -9.04
CA PRO A 85 -14.87 -7.06 -9.33
C PRO A 85 -14.09 -6.59 -10.56
N LEU A 86 -14.68 -5.71 -11.38
CA LEU A 86 -14.11 -5.25 -12.65
C LEU A 86 -14.23 -3.72 -12.75
N PRO A 87 -13.30 -3.06 -13.45
CA PRO A 87 -13.46 -1.65 -13.78
C PRO A 87 -14.64 -1.51 -14.75
N PRO A 88 -15.28 -0.34 -14.82
CA PRO A 88 -16.23 -0.07 -15.90
C PRO A 88 -15.52 -0.22 -17.27
N PRO A 89 -16.15 -0.89 -18.25
CA PRO A 89 -15.50 -1.27 -19.52
C PRO A 89 -14.87 -0.11 -20.30
N GLU A 90 -15.42 1.09 -20.16
CA GLU A 90 -14.98 2.31 -20.85
C GLU A 90 -13.71 2.95 -20.24
N PHE A 91 -13.18 2.41 -19.13
CA PHE A 91 -12.06 2.99 -18.39
C PHE A 91 -10.90 2.00 -18.20
N GLU A 92 -10.44 1.42 -19.31
CA GLU A 92 -9.20 0.65 -19.31
C GLU A 92 -8.01 1.49 -18.82
N ASN A 93 -7.07 0.83 -18.14
CA ASN A 93 -5.82 1.41 -17.65
C ASN A 93 -5.98 2.69 -16.79
N SER A 94 -7.01 2.70 -15.94
CA SER A 94 -7.33 3.81 -15.04
C SER A 94 -7.20 3.40 -13.58
N ILE A 95 -6.79 4.35 -12.74
CA ILE A 95 -6.91 4.25 -11.29
C ILE A 95 -8.11 5.07 -10.81
N PHE A 96 -8.88 4.51 -9.88
CA PHE A 96 -10.09 5.13 -9.38
C PHE A 96 -9.89 5.60 -7.94
N HIS A 97 -9.91 6.91 -7.73
CA HIS A 97 -9.82 7.54 -6.43
C HIS A 97 -11.23 7.67 -5.86
N LEU A 98 -11.50 6.91 -4.80
CA LEU A 98 -12.80 6.84 -4.16
C LEU A 98 -13.01 8.04 -3.26
N ILE A 99 -14.12 8.73 -3.51
CA ILE A 99 -14.51 9.91 -2.79
C ILE A 99 -15.76 9.59 -1.95
N THR A 100 -15.67 9.81 -0.64
CA THR A 100 -16.75 9.52 0.34
C THR A 100 -17.71 10.69 0.54
N SER A 101 -17.72 11.68 -0.36
CA SER A 101 -18.64 12.81 -0.31
C SER A 101 -19.86 12.63 -1.21
N ASP A 102 -20.94 13.36 -0.90
CA ASP A 102 -22.12 13.45 -1.77
C ASP A 102 -21.72 13.98 -3.15
N GLU A 103 -21.91 13.15 -4.17
CA GLU A 103 -21.67 13.47 -5.58
C GLU A 103 -22.38 14.76 -6.02
N VAL A 104 -23.57 15.04 -5.46
CA VAL A 104 -24.44 16.18 -5.78
C VAL A 104 -23.73 17.53 -5.60
N LYS A 105 -22.68 17.59 -4.77
CA LYS A 105 -21.95 18.83 -4.46
C LYS A 105 -20.64 18.98 -5.26
N TYR A 106 -20.26 18.00 -6.07
CA TYR A 106 -19.04 18.08 -6.87
C TYR A 106 -19.32 18.70 -8.25
N ASP A 107 -18.69 19.84 -8.51
CA ASP A 107 -18.63 20.43 -9.85
C ASP A 107 -17.19 20.29 -10.37
N PRO A 108 -16.93 19.48 -11.42
CA PRO A 108 -15.59 19.29 -11.97
C PRO A 108 -14.97 20.58 -12.51
N ASN A 109 -15.77 21.61 -12.81
CA ASN A 109 -15.29 22.91 -13.26
C ASN A 109 -14.95 23.85 -12.08
N ASN A 110 -15.38 23.51 -10.86
CA ASN A 110 -15.15 24.31 -9.67
C ASN A 110 -14.10 23.67 -8.76
N ILE A 111 -12.84 24.07 -8.94
CA ILE A 111 -11.69 23.57 -8.18
C ILE A 111 -11.88 23.63 -6.65
N SER A 112 -12.65 24.59 -6.14
CA SER A 112 -12.88 24.75 -4.69
C SER A 112 -13.65 23.58 -4.07
N THR A 113 -14.47 22.86 -4.85
CA THR A 113 -15.19 21.67 -4.35
C THR A 113 -14.24 20.50 -4.10
N PHE A 114 -13.02 20.53 -4.67
CA PHE A 114 -12.02 19.48 -4.46
C PHE A 114 -11.47 19.47 -3.02
N SER A 115 -11.27 20.65 -2.41
CA SER A 115 -10.75 20.75 -1.03
C SER A 115 -11.71 20.20 0.03
N THR A 116 -12.98 20.04 -0.30
CA THR A 116 -14.01 19.48 0.58
C THR A 116 -14.23 17.99 0.36
N LEU A 117 -13.55 17.37 -0.60
CA LEU A 117 -13.70 15.95 -0.87
C LEU A 117 -12.97 15.14 0.20
N ASN A 118 -13.73 14.37 0.96
CA ASN A 118 -13.16 13.32 1.79
C ASN A 118 -12.70 12.19 0.86
N HIS A 119 -11.39 12.10 0.66
CA HIS A 119 -10.76 10.98 -0.03
C HIS A 119 -10.63 9.80 0.92
N TRP A 120 -11.02 8.62 0.45
CA TRP A 120 -10.88 7.39 1.22
C TRP A 120 -9.68 6.55 0.77
N GLN A 121 -9.71 6.05 -0.46
CA GLN A 121 -8.68 5.18 -1.03
C GLN A 121 -8.65 5.25 -2.56
N SER A 122 -7.61 4.72 -3.15
CA SER A 122 -7.45 4.55 -4.59
C SER A 122 -7.47 3.07 -4.95
N VAL A 123 -8.19 2.72 -6.00
CA VAL A 123 -8.45 1.34 -6.42
C VAL A 123 -7.81 1.11 -7.77
N VAL A 124 -6.96 0.08 -7.84
CA VAL A 124 -6.35 -0.39 -9.08
C VAL A 124 -6.91 -1.78 -9.39
N TYR A 125 -7.55 -1.91 -10.54
CA TYR A 125 -8.18 -3.17 -10.96
C TYR A 125 -7.18 -4.11 -11.67
N PRO A 126 -7.51 -5.41 -11.74
CA PRO A 126 -6.85 -6.37 -12.62
C PRO A 126 -6.54 -5.83 -14.01
N ASN A 127 -5.38 -6.21 -14.55
CA ASN A 127 -4.83 -5.85 -15.87
C ASN A 127 -4.51 -4.35 -16.05
N THR A 128 -4.62 -3.54 -15.00
CA THR A 128 -4.14 -2.16 -15.03
C THR A 128 -2.61 -2.14 -15.17
N ARG A 129 -2.09 -1.26 -16.02
CA ARG A 129 -0.68 -1.13 -16.38
C ARG A 129 -0.11 0.23 -15.99
N GLY A 130 1.21 0.37 -16.01
CA GLY A 130 1.87 1.66 -15.74
C GLY A 130 1.98 2.01 -14.25
N LEU A 131 1.82 1.04 -13.35
CA LEU A 131 2.15 1.19 -11.95
C LEU A 131 3.67 1.01 -11.78
N ILE A 132 4.38 2.11 -11.61
CA ILE A 132 5.84 2.12 -11.51
C ILE A 132 6.25 2.11 -10.05
N PHE A 133 7.04 1.12 -9.65
CA PHE A 133 7.55 1.03 -8.29
C PHE A 133 8.60 2.12 -8.03
N GLN A 134 8.45 2.82 -6.91
CA GLN A 134 9.27 3.96 -6.52
C GLN A 134 10.05 3.73 -5.24
N GLY A 135 9.78 2.66 -4.49
CA GLY A 135 10.58 2.30 -3.32
C GLY A 135 9.75 1.81 -2.16
N VAL A 136 10.43 1.62 -1.05
CA VAL A 136 9.88 1.12 0.20
C VAL A 136 10.06 2.16 1.28
N ASP A 137 9.10 2.23 2.19
CA ASP A 137 9.33 2.88 3.47
C ASP A 137 8.76 2.03 4.60
N TRP A 138 9.47 2.04 5.70
CA TRP A 138 9.16 1.23 6.86
C TRP A 138 8.19 1.98 7.73
N ASN A 139 7.12 1.33 8.17
CA ASN A 139 6.32 1.92 9.23
C ASN A 139 7.18 1.88 10.50
N PRO A 140 7.59 3.01 11.09
CA PRO A 140 8.24 2.98 12.38
C PRO A 140 7.24 2.69 13.51
N SER A 141 5.96 2.37 13.19
CA SER A 141 4.83 2.55 14.10
C SER A 141 5.09 2.00 15.51
N PRO A 142 4.79 2.81 16.53
CA PRO A 142 5.45 2.79 17.85
C PRO A 142 4.77 1.83 18.83
N THR A 143 3.99 0.88 18.31
CA THR A 143 2.98 0.12 19.07
C THR A 143 3.25 -1.38 19.04
N VAL A 144 4.51 -1.80 19.15
CA VAL A 144 4.78 -2.99 19.96
C VAL A 144 4.39 -2.61 21.37
N VAL A 145 3.15 -2.95 21.70
CA VAL A 145 2.43 -2.80 22.95
C VAL A 145 3.39 -2.60 24.13
N ARG A 146 3.20 -1.45 24.79
CA ARG A 146 3.65 -1.12 26.15
C ARG A 146 3.16 -2.17 27.16
N ASN A 147 3.63 -3.41 27.10
CA ASN A 147 3.70 -4.24 28.28
C ASN A 147 4.98 -3.83 29.00
N LYS A 148 4.82 -3.16 30.15
CA LYS A 148 5.87 -2.58 30.98
C LYS A 148 7.00 -3.55 31.41
N ASP A 149 6.89 -4.83 31.06
CA ASP A 149 7.83 -5.90 31.41
C ASP A 149 8.70 -6.41 30.25
N TRP A 150 8.56 -5.85 29.05
CA TRP A 150 9.40 -6.19 27.91
C TRP A 150 10.41 -5.08 27.71
N TYR A 151 11.70 -5.44 27.75
CA TYR A 151 12.77 -4.59 27.24
C TYR A 151 12.45 -4.28 25.78
N LEU A 152 11.79 -3.14 25.56
CA LEU A 152 11.71 -2.48 24.28
C LEU A 152 13.14 -2.06 23.98
N HIS A 153 13.89 -2.91 23.28
CA HIS A 153 14.93 -2.35 22.46
C HIS A 153 14.20 -1.46 21.46
N PRO A 154 14.46 -0.14 21.50
CA PRO A 154 13.92 0.72 20.48
C PRO A 154 14.40 0.11 19.16
N ILE A 155 13.49 0.00 18.19
CA ILE A 155 13.69 -0.43 16.80
C ILE A 155 14.68 0.54 16.07
N TYR A 156 15.73 1.00 16.74
CA TYR A 156 16.44 2.25 16.46
C TYR A 156 17.92 2.05 16.15
N ASN A 157 18.34 0.85 15.77
CA ASN A 157 19.53 0.74 14.93
C ASN A 157 19.40 -0.43 13.96
N LEU A 158 18.51 -0.24 12.99
CA LEU A 158 18.15 -1.21 11.96
C LEU A 158 19.30 -1.53 11.00
N ASP A 159 20.36 -0.73 11.05
CA ASP A 159 21.58 -0.89 10.25
C ASP A 159 22.57 -1.89 10.87
N THR A 160 22.25 -2.48 12.03
CA THR A 160 23.13 -3.41 12.72
C THR A 160 22.41 -4.69 13.11
N GLU A 161 23.05 -5.83 12.84
CA GLU A 161 22.55 -7.14 13.25
C GLU A 161 22.33 -7.17 14.78
N PRO A 162 21.18 -7.70 15.26
CA PRO A 162 20.93 -7.86 16.68
C PRO A 162 22.04 -8.66 17.37
N LYS A 163 22.46 -8.23 18.57
CA LYS A 163 23.45 -8.99 19.35
C LYS A 163 22.76 -10.09 20.15
N LYS A 164 23.32 -11.30 20.09
CA LYS A 164 22.84 -12.44 20.88
C LYS A 164 22.92 -12.12 22.39
N PRO A 165 21.86 -12.31 23.18
CA PRO A 165 21.88 -12.03 24.62
C PRO A 165 22.84 -12.99 25.34
N SER A 166 23.58 -12.46 26.31
CA SER A 166 24.59 -13.19 27.09
C SER A 166 24.00 -14.12 28.17
N ILE A 167 22.74 -13.92 28.57
CA ILE A 167 22.10 -14.65 29.68
C ILE A 167 21.06 -15.66 29.16
N LEU A 168 20.93 -16.78 29.86
CA LEU A 168 19.91 -17.85 29.73
C LEU A 168 18.45 -17.38 29.99
N ASN A 169 18.11 -16.12 29.71
CA ASN A 169 16.72 -15.66 29.76
C ASN A 169 16.00 -16.15 28.50
N ARG A 170 15.14 -17.17 28.66
CA ARG A 170 14.33 -17.73 27.57
C ARG A 170 13.53 -16.67 26.80
N LYS A 171 13.03 -15.63 27.48
CA LYS A 171 12.29 -14.54 26.82
C LYS A 171 13.21 -13.70 25.93
N ALA A 172 14.39 -13.31 26.42
CA ALA A 172 15.37 -12.55 25.65
C ALA A 172 15.85 -13.34 24.41
N HIS A 173 16.09 -14.65 24.56
CA HIS A 173 16.43 -15.52 23.43
C HIS A 173 15.30 -15.65 22.40
N LYS A 174 14.04 -15.72 22.85
CA LYS A 174 12.88 -15.74 21.95
C LYS A 174 12.76 -14.43 21.17
N GLN A 175 12.93 -13.29 21.83
CA GLN A 175 12.90 -11.98 21.19
C GLN A 175 14.04 -11.82 20.17
N TYR A 176 15.27 -12.18 20.54
CA TYR A 176 16.42 -12.17 19.62
C TYR A 176 16.16 -12.94 18.32
N LYS A 177 15.49 -14.11 18.40
CA LYS A 177 15.14 -14.89 17.22
C LYS A 177 14.14 -14.17 16.30
N ILE A 178 13.21 -13.40 16.86
CA ILE A 178 12.28 -12.58 16.10
C ILE A 178 13.02 -11.41 15.45
N ASP A 179 13.87 -10.72 16.22
CA ASP A 179 14.61 -9.55 15.74
C ASP A 179 15.56 -9.92 14.59
N ILE A 180 16.28 -11.04 14.68
CA ILE A 180 17.17 -11.50 13.61
C ILE A 180 16.40 -11.92 12.35
N GLU A 181 15.20 -12.49 12.51
CA GLU A 181 14.34 -12.82 11.36
C GLU A 181 13.86 -11.54 10.68
N ILE A 182 13.40 -10.54 11.44
CA ILE A 182 13.01 -9.22 10.91
C ILE A 182 14.19 -8.54 10.20
N TYR A 183 15.39 -8.58 10.79
CA TYR A 183 16.61 -8.04 10.17
C TYR A 183 16.89 -8.69 8.80
N ARG A 184 16.86 -10.02 8.70
CA ARG A 184 17.07 -10.73 7.43
C ARG A 184 16.01 -10.41 6.39
N LEU A 185 14.75 -10.29 6.81
CA LEU A 185 13.66 -9.91 5.91
C LEU A 185 13.83 -8.48 5.38
N ARG A 186 14.39 -7.56 6.19
CA ARG A 186 14.74 -6.20 5.77
C ARG A 186 15.84 -6.20 4.73
N GLU A 187 16.95 -6.90 4.97
CA GLU A 187 18.04 -7.03 3.99
C GLU A 187 17.52 -7.57 2.66
N LYS A 188 16.65 -8.58 2.70
CA LYS A 188 15.99 -9.11 1.51
C LYS A 188 15.17 -8.04 0.79
N ILE A 189 14.38 -7.25 1.52
CA ILE A 189 13.57 -6.16 0.93
C ILE A 189 14.46 -5.07 0.32
N MET A 190 15.56 -4.67 0.97
CA MET A 190 16.48 -3.66 0.41
C MET A 190 17.09 -4.13 -0.91
N LEU A 191 17.50 -5.41 -0.97
CA LEU A 191 18.00 -6.00 -2.21
C LEU A 191 16.92 -6.00 -3.30
N LEU A 192 15.71 -6.47 -2.98
CA LEU A 192 14.58 -6.51 -3.92
C LEU A 192 14.15 -5.11 -4.38
N GLU A 193 14.13 -4.12 -3.48
CA GLU A 193 13.81 -2.73 -3.79
C GLU A 193 14.78 -2.18 -4.85
N SER A 194 16.09 -2.40 -4.66
CA SER A 194 17.10 -1.94 -5.61
C SER A 194 16.89 -2.53 -7.01
N ASN A 195 16.46 -3.80 -7.07
CA ASN A 195 16.18 -4.50 -8.33
C ASN A 195 14.84 -4.13 -8.94
N ALA A 196 13.88 -3.67 -8.13
CA ALA A 196 12.52 -3.34 -8.55
C ALA A 196 12.35 -1.86 -8.91
N LYS A 197 13.27 -0.99 -8.49
CA LYS A 197 13.19 0.45 -8.67
C LYS A 197 12.90 0.82 -10.14
N ASP A 198 11.87 1.65 -10.34
CA ASP A 198 11.41 2.14 -11.63
C ASP A 198 10.86 1.08 -12.60
N LYS A 199 10.72 -0.18 -12.16
CA LYS A 199 10.02 -1.21 -12.92
C LYS A 199 8.51 -0.99 -12.88
N GLU A 200 7.87 -1.37 -13.97
CA GLU A 200 6.42 -1.46 -14.06
C GLU A 200 5.94 -2.76 -13.43
N PHE A 201 5.05 -2.64 -12.45
CA PHE A 201 4.41 -3.75 -11.79
C PHE A 201 3.09 -4.05 -12.48
N THR A 202 2.79 -5.34 -12.55
CA THR A 202 1.51 -5.82 -13.08
C THR A 202 0.49 -5.94 -11.96
N VAL A 203 -0.79 -5.89 -12.35
CA VAL A 203 -1.90 -6.10 -11.43
C VAL A 203 -2.67 -7.29 -11.98
N ILE A 204 -2.14 -8.49 -11.81
CA ILE A 204 -2.75 -9.72 -12.34
C ILE A 204 -3.31 -10.52 -11.16
N PRO A 205 -4.62 -10.80 -11.11
CA PRO A 205 -5.17 -11.61 -10.04
C PRO A 205 -4.55 -13.01 -10.11
N PRO A 206 -4.32 -13.67 -8.96
CA PRO A 206 -3.85 -15.06 -8.95
C PRO A 206 -4.82 -15.94 -9.75
N ASN A 207 -4.27 -16.74 -10.69
CA ASN A 207 -4.94 -17.60 -11.67
C ASN A 207 -6.48 -17.69 -11.57
N SER A 208 -7.16 -17.06 -12.53
CA SER A 208 -8.63 -17.16 -12.73
C SER A 208 -9.12 -18.55 -13.14
N ASN A 209 -8.23 -19.55 -13.27
CA ASN A 209 -8.57 -20.92 -13.65
C ASN A 209 -9.00 -21.79 -12.44
N GLU A 210 -9.05 -21.22 -11.23
CA GLU A 210 -9.50 -21.92 -10.01
C GLU A 210 -10.80 -21.34 -9.42
N LEU A 211 -11.54 -20.50 -10.16
CA LEU A 211 -12.88 -20.01 -9.79
C LEU A 211 -13.99 -20.74 -10.56
#